data_AF-A0A3B9AG47-F1
#
_entry.id   AF-A0A3B9AG47-F1
#
_cell.length_a   1.000
_cell.length_b   1.000
_cell.length_c   1.000
_cell.angle_alpha   90.00
_cell.angle_beta   90.00
_cell.angle_gamma   90.00
#
_symmetry.space_group_name_H-M   'P 1'
#
loop_
_entity.id
_entity.type
_entity.pdbx_description
1 polymer ?
#
loop_
_entity_poly.entity_id
_entity_poly.type
_entity_poly.pdbx_seq_one_letter_code
_entity_poly.pdbx_strand_id
1 'polypeptide(L)'
;KEKDIKLYQGPDGFSFIPLVNGEEITPEIFESLSEAEQEKLEQQNQALREQLREILQKHVPAWRKEAREKFRKLNHEVTLEAVGLYIEALSHKYADLPQMLNYLSDVQA
;
A
#
# COMPACT_ATOMS: atom_id res chain seq x y z
N LYS A 1 16.95 12.49 -12.13
CA LYS A 1 16.54 13.41 -13.20
C LYS A 1 15.30 14.13 -12.69
N GLU A 2 15.41 15.44 -12.44
CA GLU A 2 14.21 16.28 -12.24
C GLU A 2 13.27 16.01 -13.41
N LYS A 3 12.02 15.67 -13.10
CA LYS A 3 10.99 15.52 -14.11
C LYS A 3 10.27 16.86 -14.17
N ASP A 4 10.14 17.41 -15.36
CA ASP A 4 9.42 18.66 -15.66
C ASP A 4 7.89 18.50 -15.51
N ILE A 5 7.45 17.62 -14.61
CA ILE A 5 6.04 17.26 -14.41
C ILE A 5 5.82 16.99 -12.93
N LYS A 6 4.87 17.71 -12.33
CA LYS A 6 4.45 17.56 -10.95
C LYS A 6 3.19 16.70 -10.86
N LEU A 7 3.11 15.85 -9.83
CA LEU A 7 1.94 15.02 -9.55
C LEU A 7 1.11 15.63 -8.42
N TYR A 8 -0.18 15.79 -8.67
CA TYR A 8 -1.17 16.22 -7.70
C TYR A 8 -2.15 15.10 -7.41
N GLN A 9 -2.52 14.97 -6.14
CA GLN A 9 -3.62 14.12 -5.70
C GLN A 9 -4.82 15.01 -5.37
N GLY A 10 -5.88 14.88 -6.16
CA GLY A 10 -7.16 15.53 -5.95
C GLY A 10 -8.23 14.55 -5.44
N PRO A 11 -9.45 15.03 -5.16
CA PRO A 11 -10.58 14.19 -4.73
C PRO A 11 -10.93 13.11 -5.76
N ASP A 12 -10.86 13.47 -7.05
CA ASP A 12 -11.25 12.60 -8.17
C ASP A 12 -10.09 11.72 -8.70
N GLY A 13 -8.89 11.83 -8.12
CA GLY A 13 -7.74 11.01 -8.50
C GLY A 13 -6.43 11.79 -8.61
N PHE A 14 -5.67 11.50 -9.66
CA PHE A 14 -4.32 12.04 -9.86
C PHE A 14 -4.22 12.87 -11.14
N SER A 15 -3.56 14.02 -11.05
CA SER A 15 -3.27 14.89 -12.19
C SER A 15 -1.77 15.17 -12.30
N PHE A 16 -1.30 15.27 -13.53
CA PHE A 16 0.08 15.59 -13.87
C PHE A 16 0.12 16.96 -14.54
N ILE A 17 0.89 17.89 -13.96
CA ILE A 17 1.01 19.27 -14.45
C ILE A 17 2.45 19.50 -14.93
N PRO A 18 2.65 19.90 -16.19
CA PRO A 18 3.97 20.27 -16.71
C PRO A 18 4.57 21.47 -15.98
N LEU A 19 5.90 21.48 -15.91
CA LEU A 19 6.73 22.54 -15.34
C LEU A 19 7.66 23.06 -16.43
N VAL A 20 7.80 24.38 -16.55
CA VAL A 20 8.84 25.02 -17.38
C VAL A 20 9.65 25.92 -16.46
N ASN A 21 10.97 25.75 -16.45
CA ASN A 21 11.89 26.44 -15.52
C ASN A 21 11.48 26.30 -14.03
N GLY A 22 10.85 25.19 -13.66
CA GLY A 22 10.40 24.92 -12.30
C GLY A 22 9.04 25.53 -11.93
N GLU A 23 8.40 26.26 -12.84
CA GLU A 23 7.08 26.86 -12.64
C GLU A 23 6.00 26.09 -13.40
N GLU A 24 4.83 25.97 -12.79
CA GLU A 24 3.66 25.36 -13.43
C GLU A 24 3.16 26.26 -14.55
N ILE A 25 2.95 25.68 -15.72
CA ILE A 25 2.48 26.41 -16.89
C ILE A 25 0.99 26.24 -17.09
N THR A 26 0.33 27.32 -17.52
CA THR A 26 -1.08 27.28 -17.91
C THR A 26 -1.25 26.70 -19.31
N PRO A 27 -2.47 26.30 -19.72
CA PRO A 27 -2.73 25.83 -21.08
C PRO A 27 -2.28 26.84 -22.15
N GLU A 28 -2.45 28.14 -21.92
CA GLU A 28 -2.04 29.19 -22.86
C GLU A 28 -0.52 29.25 -23.04
N ILE A 29 0.24 29.08 -21.94
CA ILE A 29 1.70 29.01 -22.01
C ILE A 29 2.13 27.74 -22.73
N PHE A 30 1.47 26.62 -22.44
CA PHE A 30 1.75 25.36 -23.13
C PHE A 30 1.54 25.47 -24.64
N GLU A 31 0.42 26.06 -25.08
CA GLU A 31 0.12 26.30 -26.49
C GLU A 31 1.11 27.26 -27.16
N SER A 32 1.75 28.15 -26.39
CA SER A 32 2.79 29.04 -26.90
C SER A 32 4.17 28.37 -27.10
N LEU A 33 4.37 27.16 -26.56
CA LEU A 33 5.60 26.39 -26.76
C LEU A 33 5.73 25.89 -28.20
N SER A 34 6.94 25.53 -28.60
CA SER A 34 7.14 24.88 -29.90
C SER A 34 6.48 23.50 -29.93
N GLU A 35 6.06 23.03 -31.12
CA GLU A 35 5.45 21.69 -31.27
C GLU A 35 6.34 20.58 -30.69
N ALA A 36 7.66 20.68 -30.87
CA ALA A 36 8.61 19.70 -30.34
C ALA A 36 8.65 19.68 -28.81
N GLU A 37 8.49 20.83 -28.15
CA GLU A 37 8.44 20.91 -26.68
C GLU A 37 7.10 20.39 -26.15
N GLN A 38 6.00 20.74 -26.80
CA GLN A 38 4.67 20.22 -26.47
C GLN A 38 4.64 18.69 -26.57
N GLU A 39 5.14 18.12 -27.68
CA GLU A 39 5.17 16.68 -27.88
C GLU A 39 6.04 15.97 -26.84
N LYS A 40 7.20 16.54 -26.51
CA LYS A 40 8.09 16.00 -25.46
C LYS A 40 7.38 15.96 -24.10
N LEU A 41 6.69 17.03 -23.71
CA LEU A 41 5.95 17.09 -22.45
C LEU A 41 4.79 16.08 -22.44
N GLU A 42 4.06 15.94 -23.55
CA GLU A 42 2.94 15.01 -23.65
C GLU A 42 3.40 13.55 -23.58
N GLN A 43 4.49 13.19 -24.26
CA GLN A 43 5.08 11.86 -24.17
C GLN A 43 5.54 11.52 -22.73
N GLN A 44 6.15 12.48 -22.04
CA GLN A 44 6.54 12.31 -20.64
C GLN A 44 5.32 12.16 -19.72
N ASN A 45 4.27 12.96 -19.95
CA ASN A 45 3.02 12.90 -19.21
C ASN A 45 2.35 11.52 -19.37
N GLN A 46 2.27 11.03 -20.60
CA GLN A 46 1.69 9.73 -20.91
C GLN A 46 2.50 8.59 -20.27
N ALA A 47 3.83 8.64 -20.33
CA ALA A 47 4.69 7.64 -19.70
C ALA A 47 4.49 7.61 -18.17
N LEU A 48 4.36 8.77 -17.53
CA LEU A 48 4.09 8.89 -16.10
C LEU A 48 2.70 8.38 -15.72
N ARG A 49 1.68 8.67 -16.52
CA ARG A 49 0.31 8.17 -16.33
C ARG A 49 0.26 6.65 -16.38
N GLU A 50 0.97 6.03 -17.31
CA GLU A 50 1.02 4.58 -17.42
C GLU A 50 1.78 3.95 -16.24
N GLN A 51 2.92 4.52 -15.84
CA GLN A 51 3.65 4.06 -14.65
C GLN A 51 2.79 4.14 -13.38
N LEU A 52 2.07 5.25 -13.18
CA LEU A 52 1.19 5.41 -12.04
C LEU A 52 0.05 4.39 -12.08
N ARG A 53 -0.58 4.19 -13.25
CA ARG A 53 -1.62 3.18 -13.44
C ARG A 53 -1.11 1.79 -13.06
N GLU A 54 0.08 1.42 -13.51
CA GLU A 54 0.70 0.14 -13.17
C GLU A 54 0.93 0.00 -11.67
N ILE A 55 1.45 1.02 -11.00
CA ILE A 55 1.66 1.04 -9.55
C ILE A 55 0.33 0.85 -8.81
N LEU A 56 -0.69 1.61 -9.18
CA LEU A 56 -1.99 1.57 -8.53
C LEU A 56 -2.72 0.23 -8.75
N GLN A 57 -2.59 -0.36 -9.94
CA GLN A 57 -3.28 -1.61 -10.28
C GLN A 57 -2.55 -2.86 -9.80
N LYS A 58 -1.22 -2.90 -9.89
CA LYS A 58 -0.44 -4.11 -9.58
C LYS A 58 0.19 -4.07 -8.20
N HIS A 59 0.83 -2.96 -7.83
CA HIS A 59 1.68 -2.90 -6.65
C HIS A 59 0.89 -2.56 -5.38
N VAL A 60 0.01 -1.55 -5.42
CA VAL A 60 -0.77 -1.14 -4.24
C VAL A 60 -1.63 -2.26 -3.66
N PRO A 61 -2.38 -3.07 -4.45
CA PRO A 61 -3.14 -4.19 -3.91
C PRO A 61 -2.25 -5.26 -3.27
N ALA A 62 -1.10 -5.54 -3.88
CA ALA A 62 -0.13 -6.50 -3.35
C ALA A 62 0.43 -6.03 -1.99
N TRP A 63 0.86 -4.77 -1.88
CA TRP A 63 1.32 -4.19 -0.62
C TRP A 63 0.25 -4.20 0.46
N ARG A 64 -1.01 -3.88 0.10
CA ARG A 64 -2.14 -3.96 1.04
C ARG A 64 -2.36 -5.39 1.53
N LYS A 65 -2.23 -6.39 0.66
CA LYS A 65 -2.32 -7.81 1.05
C LYS A 65 -1.19 -8.17 2.00
N GLU A 66 0.05 -7.85 1.64
CA GLU A 66 1.23 -8.14 2.47
C GLU A 66 1.13 -7.48 3.86
N ALA A 67 0.71 -6.22 3.92
CA ALA A 67 0.52 -5.51 5.18
C ALA A 67 -0.56 -6.18 6.06
N ARG A 68 -1.68 -6.61 5.47
CA ARG A 68 -2.71 -7.36 6.21
C ARG A 68 -2.17 -8.67 6.76
N GLU A 69 -1.42 -9.43 5.99
CA GLU A 69 -0.83 -10.68 6.46
C GLU A 69 0.16 -10.46 7.61
N LYS A 70 1.04 -9.45 7.49
CA LYS A 70 1.96 -9.07 8.56
C LYS A 70 1.22 -8.67 9.84
N PHE A 71 0.15 -7.88 9.71
CA PHE A 71 -0.67 -7.49 10.84
C PHE A 71 -1.38 -8.68 11.48
N ARG A 72 -1.92 -9.60 10.67
CA ARG A 72 -2.57 -10.83 11.16
C ARG A 72 -1.58 -11.70 11.95
N LYS A 73 -0.36 -11.86 11.43
CA LYS A 73 0.71 -12.60 12.09
C LYS A 73 1.10 -11.96 13.42
N LEU A 74 1.35 -10.65 13.42
CA LEU A 74 1.69 -9.91 14.64
C LEU A 74 0.58 -10.02 15.69
N ASN A 75 -0.69 -9.88 15.28
CA ASN A 75 -1.82 -9.99 16.19
C ASN A 75 -1.93 -11.39 16.80
N HIS A 76 -1.65 -12.43 16.02
CA HIS A 76 -1.61 -13.81 16.52
C HIS A 76 -0.48 -14.00 17.54
N GLU A 77 0.75 -13.53 17.25
CA GLU A 77 1.89 -13.58 18.17
C GLU A 77 1.58 -12.89 19.51
N VAL A 78 1.07 -11.67 19.46
CA VAL A 78 0.71 -10.91 20.68
C VAL A 78 -0.43 -11.60 21.45
N THR A 79 -1.41 -12.16 20.74
CA THR A 79 -2.52 -12.89 21.38
C THR A 79 -2.01 -14.12 22.11
N LEU A 80 -1.13 -14.92 21.48
CA LEU A 80 -0.52 -16.10 22.09
C LEU A 80 0.27 -15.74 23.36
N GLU A 81 1.04 -14.65 23.34
CA GLU A 81 1.75 -14.18 24.53
C GLU A 81 0.79 -13.75 25.64
N ALA A 82 -0.28 -13.02 25.29
CA ALA A 82 -1.24 -12.51 26.25
C ALA A 82 -2.08 -13.63 26.92
N VAL A 83 -2.48 -14.66 26.18
CA VAL A 83 -3.34 -15.74 26.69
C VAL A 83 -2.57 -16.98 27.17
N GLY A 84 -1.30 -17.12 26.78
CA GLY A 84 -0.49 -18.31 26.99
C GLY A 84 -0.45 -18.78 28.45
N LEU A 85 -0.19 -17.87 29.39
CA LEU A 85 -0.17 -18.18 30.82
C LEU A 85 -1.52 -18.71 31.35
N TYR A 86 -2.63 -18.20 30.81
CA TYR A 86 -3.97 -18.63 31.22
C TYR A 86 -4.31 -20.01 30.64
N ILE A 87 -3.97 -20.27 29.38
CA ILE A 87 -4.14 -21.59 28.75
C ILE A 87 -3.28 -22.64 29.46
N GLU A 88 -2.05 -22.29 29.82
CA GLU A 88 -1.16 -23.18 30.59
C GLU A 88 -1.76 -23.53 31.96
N ALA A 89 -2.28 -22.53 32.69
CA ALA A 89 -2.95 -22.76 33.97
C ALA A 89 -4.19 -23.68 33.85
N LEU A 90 -4.99 -23.50 32.78
CA LEU A 90 -6.13 -24.38 32.50
C LEU A 90 -5.68 -25.80 32.12
N SER A 91 -4.60 -25.93 31.35
CA SER A 91 -4.04 -27.22 30.96
C SER A 91 -3.55 -28.01 32.17
N HIS A 92 -2.87 -27.37 33.11
CA HIS A 92 -2.50 -27.99 34.38
C HIS A 92 -3.72 -28.41 35.21
N LYS A 93 -4.77 -27.58 35.26
CA LYS A 93 -6.00 -27.88 36.01
C LYS A 93 -6.75 -29.10 35.47
N TYR A 94 -6.70 -29.33 34.15
CA TYR A 94 -7.41 -30.42 33.48
C TYR A 94 -6.47 -31.49 32.90
N ALA A 95 -5.29 -31.67 33.51
CA ALA A 95 -4.25 -32.58 33.01
C ALA A 95 -4.74 -34.03 32.84
N ASP A 96 -5.69 -34.47 33.66
CA ASP A 96 -6.24 -35.83 33.64
C ASP A 96 -7.35 -36.03 32.58
N LEU A 97 -7.69 -34.98 31.80
CA LEU A 97 -8.77 -35.00 30.81
C LEU A 97 -8.22 -34.73 29.40
N PRO A 98 -7.80 -35.77 28.65
CA PRO A 98 -7.24 -35.60 27.31
C PRO A 98 -8.13 -34.84 26.33
N GLN A 99 -9.46 -34.97 26.46
CA GLN A 99 -10.43 -34.25 25.62
C GLN A 99 -10.37 -32.74 25.85
N MET A 100 -10.14 -32.30 27.10
CA MET A 100 -10.00 -30.89 27.44
C MET A 100 -8.68 -30.31 26.94
N LEU A 101 -7.58 -31.08 27.04
CA LEU A 101 -6.29 -30.68 26.50
C LEU A 101 -6.33 -30.47 24.99
N ASN A 102 -6.99 -31.38 24.26
CA ASN A 102 -7.20 -31.24 22.82
C ASN A 102 -8.00 -29.96 22.50
N TYR A 103 -9.10 -29.73 23.23
CA TYR A 103 -9.92 -28.53 23.03
C TYR A 103 -9.13 -27.24 23.30
N LEU A 104 -8.33 -27.18 24.37
CA LEU A 104 -7.51 -26.01 24.70
C LEU A 104 -6.42 -25.77 23.63
N SER A 105 -5.82 -26.85 23.11
CA SER A 105 -4.86 -26.77 22.00
C SER A 105 -5.52 -26.24 20.72
N ASP A 106 -6.72 -26.70 20.39
CA ASP A 106 -7.47 -26.27 19.20
C ASP A 106 -7.88 -24.79 19.29
N VAL A 107 -8.21 -24.32 20.50
CA VAL A 107 -8.57 -22.91 20.74
C VAL A 107 -7.35 -21.99 20.72
N GLN A 108 -6.16 -22.49 21.08
CA GLN A 108 -4.92 -21.72 21.10
C GLN A 108 -4.28 -21.57 19.68
N ALA A 109 -4.53 -22.51 18.78
CA ALA A 109 -4.02 -22.52 17.41
C ALA A 109 -4.65 -21.43 16.50
#